data_AF-A0A937I251-F1
#
_entry.id   AF-A0A937I251-F1
#
_cell.length_a   1.000
_cell.length_b   1.000
_cell.length_c   1.000
_cell.angle_alpha   90.00
_cell.angle_beta   90.00
_cell.angle_gamma   90.00
#
_symmetry.space_group_name_H-M   'P 1'
#
loop_
_entity.id
_entity.type
_entity.pdbx_description
1 polymer ?
#
loop_
_entity_poly.entity_id
_entity_poly.type
_entity_poly.pdbx_seq_one_letter_code
_entity_poly.pdbx_strand_id
1 'polypeptide(L)'
;SGTRQAFDRAMTGILPNLKLRLELQHTEGIKRAVEAGLGIGCLSRLTLEEAFKRKTLVPLAAPQRHWQRKFYFVLHKQKYRGIGVTSWMSHCRRV
;
A
#
# COMPACT_ATOMS: atom_id res chain seq x y z
N SER A 1 3.52 -9.81 -2.30
CA SER A 1 3.51 -8.47 -1.67
C SER A 1 2.14 -8.18 -1.06
N GLY A 2 2.06 -7.62 0.15
CA GLY A 2 0.78 -7.21 0.76
C GLY A 2 0.03 -6.15 -0.05
N THR A 3 0.74 -5.32 -0.83
CA THR A 3 0.14 -4.34 -1.75
C THR A 3 -0.54 -5.04 -2.93
N ARG A 4 0.08 -6.09 -3.50
CA ARG A 4 -0.50 -6.88 -4.58
C ARG A 4 -1.81 -7.55 -4.15
N GLN A 5 -1.83 -8.19 -2.99
CA GLN A 5 -3.05 -8.81 -2.44
C GLN A 5 -4.17 -7.78 -2.16
N ALA A 6 -3.82 -6.56 -1.73
CA ALA A 6 -4.80 -5.51 -1.56
C ALA A 6 -5.36 -5.01 -2.90
N PHE A 7 -4.50 -4.86 -3.91
CA PHE A 7 -4.88 -4.49 -5.27
C PHE A 7 -5.80 -5.55 -5.90
N ASP A 8 -5.44 -6.83 -5.86
CA ASP A 8 -6.24 -7.90 -6.46
C ASP A 8 -7.65 -7.97 -5.87
N ARG A 9 -7.77 -7.79 -4.53
CA ARG A 9 -9.06 -7.69 -3.85
C ARG A 9 -9.87 -6.48 -4.34
N ALA A 10 -9.26 -5.29 -4.41
CA ALA A 10 -9.95 -4.09 -4.90
C ALA A 10 -10.39 -4.23 -6.37
N MET A 11 -9.63 -4.98 -7.17
CA MET A 11 -9.85 -5.15 -8.61
C MET A 11 -10.66 -6.40 -8.97
N THR A 12 -11.23 -7.10 -7.97
CA THR A 12 -12.12 -8.24 -8.19
C THR A 12 -13.24 -7.88 -9.19
N GLY A 13 -13.58 -8.82 -10.06
CA GLY A 13 -14.55 -8.64 -11.15
C GLY A 13 -13.99 -8.05 -12.45
N ILE A 14 -12.86 -7.34 -12.43
CA ILE A 14 -12.22 -6.82 -13.65
C ILE A 14 -10.77 -7.27 -13.83
N LEU A 15 -10.17 -7.84 -12.77
CA LEU A 15 -8.78 -8.29 -12.78
C LEU A 15 -8.43 -9.19 -13.98
N PRO A 16 -9.28 -10.16 -14.41
CA PRO A 16 -8.98 -11.00 -15.58
C PRO A 16 -8.86 -10.22 -16.90
N ASN A 17 -9.54 -9.07 -17.00
CA ASN A 17 -9.54 -8.22 -18.19
C ASN A 17 -8.43 -7.16 -18.15
N LEU A 18 -7.67 -7.08 -17.06
CA LEU A 18 -6.64 -6.08 -16.86
C LEU A 18 -5.34 -6.51 -17.57
N LYS A 19 -4.89 -5.71 -18.53
CA LYS A 19 -3.58 -5.92 -19.17
C LYS A 19 -2.47 -5.29 -18.32
N LEU A 20 -1.86 -6.08 -17.44
CA LEU A 20 -0.72 -5.64 -16.64
C LEU A 20 0.53 -5.51 -17.52
N ARG A 21 0.97 -4.28 -17.76
CA ARG A 21 2.14 -3.99 -18.61
C ARG A 21 3.47 -4.26 -17.91
N LEU A 22 3.52 -4.07 -16.59
CA LEU A 22 4.74 -4.16 -15.81
C LEU A 22 4.42 -4.51 -14.35
N GLU A 23 5.23 -5.39 -13.76
CA GLU A 23 5.20 -5.66 -12.31
C GLU A 23 6.59 -5.39 -11.73
N LEU A 24 6.65 -4.47 -10.77
CA LEU A 24 7.88 -4.09 -10.09
C LEU A 24 7.74 -4.37 -8.59
N GLN A 25 8.80 -4.89 -7.98
CA GLN A 25 8.79 -5.24 -6.56
C GLN A 25 8.98 -4.02 -5.65
N HIS A 26 9.69 -2.99 -6.12
CA HIS A 26 10.08 -1.84 -5.31
C HIS A 26 9.15 -0.64 -5.54
N THR A 27 8.80 0.04 -4.44
CA THR A 27 7.92 1.23 -4.46
C THR A 27 8.52 2.38 -5.27
N GLU A 28 9.83 2.61 -5.17
CA GLU A 28 10.52 3.62 -5.99
C GLU A 28 10.46 3.29 -7.48
N GLY A 29 10.61 2.01 -7.85
CA GLY A 29 10.52 1.59 -9.25
C GLY A 29 9.15 1.92 -9.85
N ILE A 30 8.07 1.63 -9.12
CA ILE A 30 6.71 1.96 -9.55
C ILE A 30 6.53 3.48 -9.67
N LYS A 31 7.01 4.26 -8.69
CA LYS A 31 6.93 5.73 -8.75
C LYS A 31 7.64 6.29 -9.98
N ARG A 32 8.90 5.90 -10.21
CA ARG A 32 9.70 6.40 -11.33
C ARG A 32 9.13 5.99 -12.68
N ALA A 33 8.58 4.78 -12.79
CA ALA A 33 7.88 4.35 -13.99
C ALA A 33 6.67 5.25 -14.31
N VAL A 34 5.86 5.58 -13.30
CA VAL A 34 4.69 6.47 -13.48
C VAL A 34 5.14 7.90 -13.80
N GLU A 35 6.14 8.44 -13.09
CA GLU A 35 6.71 9.77 -13.33
C GLU A 35 7.33 9.89 -14.74
N ALA A 36 7.89 8.81 -15.27
CA ALA A 36 8.43 8.73 -16.63
C ALA A 36 7.34 8.47 -17.71
N GLY A 37 6.06 8.43 -17.33
CA GLY A 37 4.94 8.32 -18.27
C GLY A 37 4.61 6.89 -18.74
N LEU A 38 5.10 5.84 -18.07
CA LEU A 38 4.83 4.45 -18.49
C LEU A 38 3.37 4.01 -18.26
N GLY A 39 2.59 4.78 -17.50
CA GLY A 39 1.17 4.52 -17.24
C GLY A 39 0.76 4.89 -15.82
N ILE A 40 -0.21 4.15 -15.27
CA ILE A 40 -0.73 4.34 -13.91
C ILE A 40 -0.22 3.23 -12.98
N GLY A 41 -0.07 3.55 -11.69
CA GLY A 41 0.37 2.61 -10.66
C GLY A 41 -0.55 2.58 -9.45
N CYS A 42 -0.47 1.51 -8.66
CA CYS A 42 -1.17 1.39 -7.39
C CYS A 42 -0.18 1.18 -6.24
N LEU A 43 -0.13 2.14 -5.32
CA LEU A 43 0.75 2.13 -4.15
C LEU A 43 0.00 2.59 -2.90
N SER A 44 0.60 2.38 -1.74
CA SER A 44 0.09 2.92 -0.48
C SER A 44 0.14 4.45 -0.52
N ARG A 45 -0.93 5.13 -0.12
CA ARG A 45 -0.95 6.61 -0.04
C ARG A 45 0.22 7.16 0.79
N LEU A 46 0.56 6.49 1.89
CA LEU A 46 1.69 6.83 2.77
C LEU A 46 3.03 6.95 2.02
N THR A 47 3.25 6.18 0.95
CA THR A 47 4.52 6.21 0.19
C THR A 47 4.54 7.27 -0.91
N LEU A 48 3.40 7.94 -1.14
CA LEU A 48 3.20 8.93 -2.20
C LEU A 48 3.03 10.36 -1.66
N GLU A 49 2.99 10.57 -0.34
CA GLU A 49 2.76 11.90 0.26
C GLU A 49 3.69 12.97 -0.32
N GLU A 50 4.98 12.69 -0.41
CA GLU A 50 5.95 13.64 -0.92
C GLU A 50 5.78 13.91 -2.42
N ALA A 51 5.47 12.89 -3.21
CA ALA A 51 5.22 13.03 -4.65
C ALA A 51 3.96 13.87 -4.91
N PHE A 52 2.93 13.70 -4.08
CA PHE A 52 1.72 14.52 -4.12
C PHE A 52 1.99 15.97 -3.70
N LYS A 53 2.78 16.20 -2.64
CA LYS A 53 3.21 17.54 -2.22
C LYS A 53 3.99 18.26 -3.33
N ARG A 54 4.88 17.55 -4.02
CA ARG A 54 5.67 18.06 -5.15
C ARG A 54 4.91 18.14 -6.47
N LYS A 55 3.67 17.64 -6.52
CA LYS A 55 2.84 17.54 -7.74
C LYS A 55 3.53 16.75 -8.87
N THR A 56 4.49 15.87 -8.57
CA THR A 56 5.08 14.97 -9.57
C THR A 56 4.13 13.83 -9.91
N LEU A 57 3.24 13.49 -8.98
CA LEU A 57 2.17 12.51 -9.15
C LEU A 57 0.85 13.12 -8.70
N VAL A 58 -0.24 12.61 -9.27
CA VAL A 58 -1.61 12.97 -8.88
C VAL A 58 -2.38 11.71 -8.47
N PRO A 59 -3.24 11.78 -7.44
CA PRO A 59 -4.07 10.65 -7.06
C PRO A 59 -5.19 10.44 -8.08
N LEU A 60 -5.45 9.18 -8.45
CA LEU A 60 -6.61 8.79 -9.25
C LEU A 60 -7.70 8.21 -8.35
N ALA A 61 -8.93 8.69 -8.52
CA ALA A 61 -10.08 8.23 -7.76
C ALA A 61 -10.75 7.03 -8.45
N ALA A 62 -11.15 6.05 -7.65
CA ALA A 62 -11.97 4.92 -8.07
C ALA A 62 -12.95 4.58 -6.94
N PRO A 63 -13.98 5.42 -6.72
CA PRO A 63 -14.87 5.33 -5.55
C PRO A 63 -15.68 4.02 -5.50
N GLN A 64 -15.89 3.37 -6.64
CA GLN A 64 -16.57 2.08 -6.76
C GLN A 64 -15.74 0.89 -6.28
N ARG A 65 -14.50 1.11 -5.82
CA ARG A 65 -13.56 0.06 -5.40
C ARG A 65 -13.17 0.24 -3.93
N HIS A 66 -12.93 -0.88 -3.26
CA HIS A 66 -12.56 -0.89 -1.86
C HIS A 66 -11.03 -0.91 -1.68
N TRP A 67 -10.44 0.25 -1.38
CA TRP A 67 -8.98 0.45 -1.27
C TRP A 67 -8.40 0.28 0.14
N GLN A 68 -9.21 -0.08 1.13
CA GLN A 68 -8.74 -0.14 2.52
C GLN A 68 -7.97 -1.43 2.80
N ARG A 69 -6.88 -1.29 3.55
CA ARG A 69 -6.11 -2.40 4.14
C ARG A 69 -5.75 -2.03 5.57
N LYS A 70 -5.56 -3.05 6.42
CA LYS A 70 -5.24 -2.88 7.84
C LYS A 70 -3.77 -3.21 8.10
N PHE A 71 -3.17 -2.49 9.05
CA PHE A 71 -1.97 -2.95 9.73
C PHE A 71 -2.35 -3.90 10.86
N TYR A 72 -1.55 -4.94 11.07
CA TYR A 72 -1.78 -5.93 12.10
C TYR A 72 -0.54 -6.05 12.98
N PHE A 73 -0.75 -6.11 14.30
CA PHE A 73 0.29 -6.57 15.22
C PHE A 73 0.25 -8.09 15.28
N VAL A 74 1.35 -8.74 14.92
CA VAL A 74 1.48 -10.21 14.95
C VAL A 74 2.52 -10.59 16.00
N LEU A 75 2.11 -11.44 16.94
CA LEU A 75 2.95 -11.90 18.05
C LEU A 75 2.83 -13.42 18.16
N HIS A 76 3.94 -14.10 18.48
CA HIS A 76 3.91 -15.54 18.72
C HIS A 76 3.10 -15.86 19.99
N LYS A 77 2.23 -16.87 19.92
CA LYS A 77 1.26 -17.20 20.98
C LYS A 77 1.90 -17.42 22.35
N GLN A 78 3.10 -18.01 22.37
CA GLN A 78 3.84 -18.33 23.61
C GLN A 78 4.89 -17.27 23.99
N LYS A 79 5.00 -16.17 23.23
CA LYS A 79 6.02 -15.15 23.52
C LYS A 79 5.54 -14.27 24.67
N TYR A 80 6.35 -14.18 25.72
CA TYR A 80 6.11 -13.28 26.84
C TYR A 80 6.03 -11.82 26.36
N ARG A 81 4.98 -11.11 26.78
CA ARG A 81 4.74 -9.70 26.45
C ARG A 81 5.34 -8.82 27.54
N GLY A 82 6.64 -8.54 27.41
CA GLY A 82 7.32 -7.61 28.31
C GLY A 82 6.79 -6.17 28.20
N ILE A 83 7.11 -5.36 29.19
CA ILE A 83 6.67 -3.95 29.31
C ILE A 83 7.01 -3.15 28.05
N GLY A 84 8.21 -3.34 27.47
CA GLY A 84 8.62 -2.66 26.24
C GLY A 84 7.70 -2.95 25.04
N VAL A 85 7.30 -4.21 24.85
CA VAL A 85 6.39 -4.61 23.76
C VAL A 85 5.01 -4.00 23.95
N THR A 86 4.49 -4.02 25.18
CA THR A 86 3.18 -3.44 25.50
C THR A 86 3.19 -1.92 25.35
N SER A 87 4.24 -1.25 25.81
CA SER A 87 4.41 0.20 25.69
C SER A 87 4.49 0.62 24.21
N TRP A 88 5.30 -0.09 23.41
CA TRP A 88 5.41 0.17 21.98
C TRP A 88 4.08 -0.03 21.25
N MET A 89 3.36 -1.12 21.50
CA MET A 89 2.03 -1.34 20.91
C MET A 89 1.02 -0.27 21.33
N SER A 90 1.06 0.19 22.58
CA SER A 90 0.21 1.29 23.05
C SER A 90 0.53 2.61 22.34
N HIS A 91 1.81 2.88 22.10
CA HIS A 91 2.23 4.05 21.33
C HIS A 91 1.73 3.97 19.89
N CYS A 92 1.97 2.85 19.19
CA CYS A 92 1.53 2.66 17.81
C CYS A 92 0.01 2.64 17.60
N ARG A 93 -0.80 2.50 18.66
CA ARG A 93 -2.27 2.59 18.58
C ARG A 93 -2.79 4.02 18.76
N ARG A 94 -1.96 4.92 19.28
CA ARG A 94 -2.30 6.34 19.52
C ARG A 94 -1.92 7.24 18.36
N VAL A 95 -0.88 6.84 17.61
CA VAL A 95 -0.44 7.46 16.34
C VAL A 95 -1.31 6.94 15.21
#